data_AF-A0A3M6T8U8-F1
#
_entry.id   AF-A0A3M6T8U8-F1
#
_cell.length_a   1.000
_cell.length_b   1.000
_cell.length_c   1.000
_cell.angle_alpha   90.00
_cell.angle_beta   90.00
_cell.angle_gamma   90.00
#
_symmetry.space_group_name_H-M   'P 1'
#
loop_
_entity.id
_entity.type
_entity.pdbx_description
1 polymer ?
#
loop_
_entity_poly.entity_id
_entity_poly.type
_entity_poly.pdbx_seq_one_letter_code
_entity_poly.pdbx_strand_id
1 'polypeptide(L)'
;MANSAITPHSPTPEDFDLTAVLKSGVPGGFWPSEVVVLAVARGRDGKILSRKVYRSGSTHAFKQSIVELEEHPFTGFLHDLQLLSNFSPCGECSEKICGWLAQNDSVSVSIRFAHLHNIHVRVQKVAEDNAIGLRKLVEKGVQLKALSDYDWLQLLMIDRGFAAKDDWIAKRKQVDEKNQKDLEEILQSTSLGETLKKMRLY
;
A
#
# COMPACT_ATOMS: atom_id res chain seq x y z
N MET A 1 -17.08 20.19 28.91
CA MET A 1 -17.44 20.02 27.48
C MET A 1 -17.00 18.62 27.09
N ALA A 2 -17.95 17.74 26.79
CA ALA A 2 -17.63 16.37 26.41
C ALA A 2 -17.00 16.40 25.01
N ASN A 3 -15.70 16.10 24.91
CA ASN A 3 -15.11 15.72 23.64
C ASN A 3 -15.85 14.47 23.18
N SER A 4 -16.77 14.61 22.22
CA SER A 4 -17.26 13.48 21.44
C SER A 4 -16.03 12.88 20.78
N ALA A 5 -15.51 11.80 21.37
CA ALA A 5 -14.53 10.96 20.72
C ALA A 5 -15.17 10.55 19.40
N ILE A 6 -14.73 11.15 18.29
CA ILE A 6 -15.18 10.77 16.95
C ILE A 6 -14.72 9.33 16.81
N THR A 7 -15.65 8.39 17.02
CA THR A 7 -15.39 6.97 16.86
C THR A 7 -14.89 6.78 15.42
N PRO A 8 -13.74 6.14 15.19
CA PRO A 8 -13.26 5.91 13.83
C PRO A 8 -14.34 5.15 13.05
N HIS A 9 -14.95 5.79 12.06
CA HIS A 9 -15.93 5.14 11.20
C HIS A 9 -15.20 4.11 10.33
N SER A 10 -15.77 2.90 10.21
CA SER A 10 -15.25 1.93 9.25
C SER A 10 -15.62 2.38 7.84
N PRO A 11 -14.71 2.29 6.87
CA PRO A 11 -15.02 2.61 5.49
C PRO A 11 -16.15 1.72 4.99
N THR A 12 -16.97 2.26 4.11
CA THR A 12 -18.03 1.54 3.41
C THR A 12 -17.51 0.99 2.08
N PRO A 13 -18.25 0.07 1.43
CA PRO A 13 -17.93 -0.38 0.06
C PRO A 13 -17.92 0.77 -0.96
N GLU A 14 -18.69 1.84 -0.73
CA GLU A 14 -18.67 3.05 -1.57
C GLU A 14 -17.33 3.81 -1.40
N ASP A 15 -16.81 3.86 -0.18
CA ASP A 15 -15.52 4.48 0.11
C ASP A 15 -14.34 3.69 -0.47
N PHE A 16 -14.43 2.34 -0.47
CA PHE A 16 -13.38 1.42 -0.88
C PHE A 16 -13.87 0.41 -1.92
N ASP A 17 -13.63 0.70 -3.21
CA ASP A 17 -13.90 -0.25 -4.29
C ASP A 17 -12.91 -1.43 -4.23
N LEU A 18 -13.26 -2.42 -3.42
CA LEU A 18 -12.50 -3.63 -3.23
C LEU A 18 -12.37 -4.44 -4.54
N THR A 19 -13.34 -4.30 -5.45
CA THR A 19 -13.31 -4.99 -6.74
C THR A 19 -12.15 -4.48 -7.60
N ALA A 20 -11.87 -3.18 -7.58
CA ALA A 20 -10.70 -2.61 -8.25
C ALA A 20 -9.38 -3.14 -7.66
N VAL A 21 -9.29 -3.26 -6.34
CA VAL A 21 -8.09 -3.78 -5.65
C VAL A 21 -7.88 -5.27 -5.97
N LEU A 22 -8.94 -6.08 -5.93
CA LEU A 22 -8.90 -7.53 -6.16
C LEU A 22 -8.58 -7.91 -7.61
N LYS A 23 -9.19 -7.19 -8.58
CA LYS A 23 -9.02 -7.50 -10.01
C LYS A 23 -7.76 -6.87 -10.62
N SER A 24 -7.12 -5.94 -9.91
CA SER A 24 -5.82 -5.40 -10.28
C SER A 24 -4.87 -6.53 -10.63
N GLY A 25 -4.22 -6.44 -11.80
CA GLY A 25 -3.12 -7.29 -12.25
C GLY A 25 -3.33 -8.82 -12.19
N VAL A 26 -4.57 -9.30 -12.04
CA VAL A 26 -4.92 -10.71 -12.23
C VAL A 26 -5.12 -10.96 -13.74
N PRO A 27 -4.57 -12.03 -14.34
CA PRO A 27 -4.79 -12.35 -15.74
C PRO A 27 -6.28 -12.43 -16.11
N GLY A 28 -6.70 -11.65 -17.12
CA GLY A 28 -8.11 -11.50 -17.51
C GLY A 28 -8.93 -10.50 -16.67
N GLY A 29 -8.29 -9.87 -15.67
CA GLY A 29 -8.83 -8.72 -14.95
C GLY A 29 -8.55 -7.39 -15.66
N PHE A 30 -8.84 -6.27 -14.99
CA PHE A 30 -8.54 -4.93 -15.48
C PHE A 30 -7.43 -4.28 -14.65
N TRP A 31 -6.71 -3.35 -15.26
CA TRP A 31 -5.79 -2.48 -14.54
C TRP A 31 -6.55 -1.23 -14.09
N PRO A 32 -6.75 -1.00 -12.78
CA PRO A 32 -7.40 0.22 -12.34
C PRO A 32 -6.57 1.44 -12.69
N SER A 33 -7.26 2.50 -13.11
CA SER A 33 -6.67 3.81 -13.40
C SER A 33 -6.30 4.57 -12.12
N GLU A 34 -6.82 4.15 -10.97
CA GLU A 34 -6.64 4.83 -9.69
C GLU A 34 -5.88 3.95 -8.69
N VAL A 35 -5.04 4.60 -7.89
CA VAL A 35 -4.44 4.03 -6.68
C VAL A 35 -5.38 4.30 -5.50
N VAL A 36 -5.67 3.28 -4.72
CA VAL A 36 -6.47 3.36 -3.50
C VAL A 36 -5.61 2.92 -2.33
N VAL A 37 -5.58 3.72 -1.26
CA VAL A 37 -4.84 3.42 -0.02
C VAL A 37 -5.79 3.45 1.17
N LEU A 38 -5.92 2.34 1.88
CA LEU A 38 -6.50 2.28 3.21
C LEU A 38 -5.40 2.54 4.23
N ALA A 39 -5.47 3.66 4.93
CA ALA A 39 -4.60 3.98 6.05
C ALA A 39 -5.26 3.61 7.37
N VAL A 40 -4.56 2.83 8.19
CA VAL A 40 -4.97 2.48 9.55
C VAL A 40 -3.90 2.98 10.51
N ALA A 41 -4.27 3.96 11.33
CA ALA A 41 -3.41 4.55 12.34
C ALA A 41 -3.78 3.99 13.71
N ARG A 42 -2.78 3.54 14.49
CA ARG A 42 -2.95 2.96 15.82
C ARG A 42 -2.07 3.65 16.85
N GLY A 43 -2.61 3.80 18.06
CA GLY A 43 -1.86 4.29 19.22
C GLY A 43 -1.01 3.21 19.86
N ARG A 44 -0.21 3.57 20.86
CA ARG A 44 0.65 2.62 21.62
C ARG A 44 -0.13 1.51 22.33
N ASP A 45 -1.40 1.75 22.66
CA ASP A 45 -2.29 0.75 23.26
C ASP A 45 -2.91 -0.21 22.22
N GLY A 46 -2.51 -0.10 20.95
CA GLY A 46 -3.01 -0.89 19.84
C GLY A 46 -4.39 -0.46 19.33
N LYS A 47 -5.04 0.54 19.95
CA LYS A 47 -6.35 1.02 19.50
C LYS A 47 -6.22 1.81 18.21
N ILE A 48 -7.22 1.64 17.35
CA ILE A 48 -7.33 2.39 16.10
C ILE A 48 -7.67 3.85 16.45
N LEU A 49 -6.78 4.76 16.08
CA LEU A 49 -6.98 6.21 16.16
C LEU A 49 -7.71 6.72 14.93
N SER A 50 -7.41 6.14 13.77
CA SER A 50 -8.04 6.50 12.50
C SER A 50 -8.01 5.34 11.52
N ARG A 51 -9.04 5.28 10.67
CA ARG A 51 -9.14 4.38 9.53
C ARG A 51 -9.74 5.17 8.37
N LYS A 52 -8.96 5.46 7.33
CA LYS A 52 -9.38 6.31 6.21
C LYS A 52 -8.92 5.74 4.87
N VAL A 53 -9.70 6.02 3.83
CA VAL A 53 -9.41 5.61 2.46
C VAL A 53 -9.06 6.85 1.64
N TYR A 54 -7.97 6.74 0.89
CA TYR A 54 -7.48 7.76 -0.04
C TYR A 54 -7.52 7.21 -1.45
N ARG A 55 -7.96 8.04 -2.40
CA ARG A 55 -8.00 7.70 -3.83
C ARG A 55 -7.16 8.69 -4.61
N SER A 56 -6.39 8.20 -5.58
CA SER A 56 -5.61 9.06 -6.44
C SER A 56 -6.51 9.84 -7.39
N GLY A 57 -6.28 11.14 -7.49
CA GLY A 57 -6.89 12.01 -8.51
C GLY A 57 -5.81 12.92 -9.07
N SER A 58 -5.93 14.23 -8.84
CA SER A 58 -4.85 15.20 -9.10
C SER A 58 -3.64 15.01 -8.18
N THR A 59 -3.80 14.30 -7.06
CA THR A 59 -2.75 14.00 -6.09
C THR A 59 -2.70 12.50 -5.81
N HIS A 60 -1.50 11.94 -5.60
CA HIS A 60 -1.32 10.51 -5.28
C HIS A 60 -1.91 10.14 -3.91
N ALA A 61 -2.58 8.99 -3.80
CA ALA A 61 -3.25 8.54 -2.58
C ALA A 61 -2.31 8.41 -1.37
N PHE A 62 -1.12 7.83 -1.56
CA PHE A 62 -0.10 7.75 -0.49
C PHE A 62 0.29 9.14 0.02
N LYS A 63 0.51 10.10 -0.89
CA LYS A 63 0.90 11.48 -0.53
C LYS A 63 -0.21 12.17 0.26
N GLN A 64 -1.47 12.02 -0.16
CA GLN A 64 -2.63 12.54 0.56
C GLN A 64 -2.67 12.02 2.01
N SER A 65 -2.44 10.70 2.20
CA SER A 65 -2.45 10.10 3.54
C SER A 65 -1.40 10.68 4.48
N ILE A 66 -0.21 11.02 3.97
CA ILE A 66 0.86 11.62 4.77
C ILE A 66 0.62 13.11 5.03
N VAL A 67 0.18 13.86 4.02
CA VAL A 67 -0.13 15.29 4.16
C VAL A 67 -1.23 15.52 5.20
N GLU A 68 -2.27 14.68 5.21
CA GLU A 68 -3.32 14.81 6.21
C GLU A 68 -2.80 14.58 7.64
N LEU A 69 -1.88 13.63 7.83
CA LEU A 69 -1.24 13.38 9.13
C LEU A 69 -0.35 14.54 9.59
N GLU A 70 0.28 15.25 8.66
CA GLU A 70 1.08 16.44 8.95
C GLU A 70 0.19 17.63 9.34
N GLU A 71 -0.92 17.83 8.64
CA GLU A 71 -1.87 18.91 8.91
C GLU A 71 -2.70 18.67 10.18
N HIS A 72 -3.01 17.40 10.46
CA HIS A 72 -3.87 16.98 11.57
C HIS A 72 -3.20 15.86 12.38
N PRO A 73 -2.11 16.15 13.11
CA PRO A 73 -1.41 15.16 13.90
C PRO A 73 -2.31 14.62 15.02
N PHE A 74 -2.21 13.31 15.30
CA PHE A 74 -2.99 12.69 16.36
C PHE A 74 -2.54 13.19 17.74
N THR A 75 -3.52 13.53 18.59
CA THR A 75 -3.28 13.93 19.99
C THR A 75 -2.89 12.75 20.89
N GLY A 76 -3.22 11.51 20.49
CA GLY A 76 -2.68 10.28 21.06
C GLY A 76 -1.48 9.83 20.24
N PHE A 77 -0.30 9.74 20.86
CA PHE A 77 0.97 9.38 20.20
C PHE A 77 0.78 8.21 19.22
N LEU A 78 0.77 8.55 17.93
CA LEU A 78 0.76 7.57 16.84
C LEU A 78 1.94 6.62 17.05
N HIS A 79 1.67 5.32 16.95
CA HIS A 79 2.70 4.30 17.13
C HIS A 79 2.84 3.40 15.91
N ASP A 80 1.74 3.10 15.24
CA ASP A 80 1.71 2.24 14.06
C ASP A 80 0.85 2.88 12.97
N LEU A 81 1.38 2.92 11.75
CA LEU A 81 0.69 3.34 10.54
C LEU A 81 0.78 2.21 9.51
N GLN A 82 -0.36 1.58 9.24
CA GLN A 82 -0.49 0.55 8.21
C GLN A 82 -1.17 1.12 6.97
N LEU A 83 -0.53 1.00 5.82
CA LEU A 83 -1.04 1.43 4.53
C LEU A 83 -1.29 0.19 3.66
N LEU A 84 -2.55 -0.11 3.34
CA LEU A 84 -2.93 -1.19 2.44
C LEU A 84 -3.38 -0.60 1.10
N SER A 85 -2.87 -1.09 -0.01
CA SER A 85 -3.06 -0.48 -1.32
C SER A 85 -3.19 -1.48 -2.47
N ASN A 86 -3.84 -1.09 -3.56
CA ASN A 86 -3.80 -1.86 -4.81
C ASN A 86 -2.44 -1.78 -5.52
N PHE A 87 -1.67 -0.73 -5.26
CA PHE A 87 -0.35 -0.53 -5.85
C PHE A 87 0.71 -0.16 -4.81
N SER A 88 1.97 -0.57 -5.04
CA SER A 88 3.11 -0.08 -4.27
C SER A 88 3.26 1.44 -4.46
N PRO A 89 3.85 2.17 -3.51
CA PRO A 89 4.12 3.59 -3.71
C PRO A 89 5.09 3.79 -4.89
N CYS A 90 4.91 4.89 -5.63
CA CYS A 90 5.89 5.35 -6.60
C CYS A 90 7.10 5.99 -5.89
N GLY A 91 8.14 6.36 -6.66
CA GLY A 91 9.34 7.02 -6.13
C GLY A 91 9.04 8.27 -5.31
N GLU A 92 8.20 9.18 -5.83
CA GLU A 92 7.82 10.43 -5.14
C GLU A 92 7.04 10.16 -3.84
N CYS A 93 6.11 9.20 -3.86
CA CYS A 93 5.36 8.83 -2.65
C CYS A 93 6.29 8.22 -1.60
N SER A 94 7.24 7.40 -2.03
CA SER A 94 8.24 6.80 -1.15
C SER A 94 9.11 7.86 -0.48
N GLU A 95 9.55 8.87 -1.24
CA GLU A 95 10.30 10.00 -0.72
C GLU A 95 9.50 10.79 0.32
N LYS A 96 8.22 11.07 0.05
CA LYS A 96 7.33 11.76 1.00
C LYS A 96 7.19 10.99 2.31
N ILE A 97 6.97 9.67 2.25
CA ILE A 97 6.87 8.81 3.43
C ILE A 97 8.18 8.81 4.22
N CYS A 98 9.33 8.67 3.54
CA CYS A 98 10.64 8.75 4.17
C CYS A 98 10.90 10.11 4.86
N GLY A 99 10.49 11.21 4.22
CA GLY A 99 10.62 12.55 4.80
C GLY A 99 9.78 12.73 6.06
N TRP A 100 8.54 12.20 6.05
CA TRP A 100 7.68 12.20 7.23
C TRP A 100 8.24 11.33 8.36
N LEU A 101 8.75 10.14 8.04
CA LEU A 101 9.38 9.23 9.01
C LEU A 101 10.61 9.86 9.70
N ALA A 102 11.40 10.67 8.98
CA ALA A 102 12.54 11.36 9.57
C ALA A 102 12.15 12.33 10.70
N GLN A 103 10.89 12.77 10.74
CA GLN A 103 10.33 13.62 11.80
C GLN A 103 9.50 12.83 12.83
N ASN A 104 9.26 11.54 12.57
CA ASN A 104 8.35 10.68 13.32
C ASN A 104 9.00 9.29 13.56
N ASP A 105 10.25 9.28 14.02
CA ASP A 105 11.09 8.08 14.17
C ASP A 105 10.52 7.01 15.12
N SER A 106 9.66 7.41 16.04
CA SER A 106 8.96 6.50 16.97
C SER A 106 7.75 5.77 16.36
N VAL A 107 7.36 6.09 15.12
CA VAL A 107 6.23 5.46 14.43
C VAL A 107 6.71 4.30 13.57
N SER A 108 6.13 3.12 13.77
CA SER A 108 6.29 2.00 12.86
C SER A 108 5.38 2.17 11.64
N VAL A 109 5.94 2.02 10.44
CA VAL A 109 5.17 2.06 9.20
C VAL A 109 5.22 0.71 8.51
N SER A 110 4.06 0.20 8.13
CA SER A 110 3.93 -0.99 7.29
C SER A 110 3.12 -0.67 6.04
N ILE A 111 3.61 -1.15 4.90
CA ILE A 111 2.97 -0.97 3.60
C ILE A 111 2.71 -2.35 2.99
N ARG A 112 1.45 -2.61 2.68
CA ARG A 112 0.98 -3.80 1.99
C ARG A 112 0.38 -3.42 0.65
N PHE A 113 0.82 -4.05 -0.43
CA PHE A 113 0.33 -3.71 -1.76
C PHE A 113 -0.10 -4.94 -2.58
N ALA A 114 -1.10 -4.76 -3.44
CA ALA A 114 -1.52 -5.81 -4.36
C ALA A 114 -0.57 -5.93 -5.57
N HIS A 115 -0.04 -4.82 -6.10
CA HIS A 115 0.83 -4.84 -7.27
C HIS A 115 2.00 -3.88 -7.20
N LEU A 116 3.14 -4.27 -7.78
CA LEU A 116 4.25 -3.34 -8.00
C LEU A 116 3.88 -2.27 -9.03
N HIS A 117 3.94 -1.00 -8.64
CA HIS A 117 3.56 0.11 -9.48
C HIS A 117 4.65 0.44 -10.50
N ASN A 118 4.31 0.33 -11.79
CA ASN A 118 5.14 0.78 -12.90
C ASN A 118 6.60 0.28 -12.85
N ILE A 119 6.83 -0.92 -12.32
CA ILE A 119 8.16 -1.56 -12.35
C ILE A 119 8.42 -2.23 -13.71
N HIS A 120 7.39 -2.80 -14.32
CA HIS A 120 7.48 -3.54 -15.60
C HIS A 120 7.14 -2.68 -16.83
N VAL A 121 7.33 -1.36 -16.75
CA VAL A 121 6.98 -0.43 -17.84
C VAL A 121 8.12 -0.24 -18.84
N ARG A 122 7.77 0.25 -20.03
CA ARG A 122 8.76 0.56 -21.08
C ARG A 122 9.66 1.75 -20.72
N VAL A 123 9.18 2.67 -19.90
CA VAL A 123 9.92 3.86 -19.49
C VAL A 123 10.86 3.49 -18.34
N GLN A 124 12.08 3.08 -18.69
CA GLN A 124 13.10 2.57 -17.77
C GLN A 124 13.30 3.49 -16.54
N LYS A 125 13.41 4.80 -16.75
CA LYS A 125 13.61 5.77 -15.67
C LYS A 125 12.51 5.73 -14.60
N VAL A 126 11.25 5.57 -15.00
CA VAL A 126 10.12 5.49 -14.06
C VAL A 126 10.23 4.23 -13.19
N ALA A 127 10.62 3.10 -13.80
CA ALA A 127 10.84 1.86 -13.07
C ALA A 127 12.03 1.98 -12.10
N GLU A 128 13.10 2.69 -12.49
CA GLU A 128 14.26 2.97 -11.63
C GLU A 128 13.89 3.85 -10.44
N ASP A 129 13.22 4.96 -10.68
CA ASP A 129 12.79 5.88 -9.63
C ASP A 129 11.88 5.17 -8.62
N ASN A 130 10.95 4.32 -9.09
CA ASN A 130 10.09 3.51 -8.23
C ASN A 130 10.90 2.48 -7.44
N ALA A 131 11.79 1.71 -8.08
CA ALA A 131 12.62 0.71 -7.41
C ALA A 131 13.52 1.33 -6.33
N ILE A 132 14.15 2.48 -6.63
CA ILE A 132 14.95 3.24 -5.66
C ILE A 132 14.08 3.70 -4.48
N GLY A 133 12.87 4.20 -4.75
CA GLY A 133 11.92 4.58 -3.70
C GLY A 133 11.58 3.42 -2.76
N LEU A 134 11.26 2.24 -3.31
CA LEU A 134 10.95 1.05 -2.51
C LEU A 134 12.13 0.61 -1.63
N ARG A 135 13.36 0.65 -2.16
CA ARG A 135 14.57 0.36 -1.36
C ARG A 135 14.75 1.33 -0.21
N LYS A 136 14.63 2.63 -0.47
CA LYS A 136 14.75 3.68 0.55
C LYS A 136 13.74 3.51 1.68
N LEU A 137 12.52 3.07 1.38
CA LEU A 137 11.51 2.77 2.40
C LEU A 137 12.01 1.68 3.36
N VAL A 138 12.52 0.57 2.82
CA VAL A 138 13.05 -0.54 3.62
C VAL A 138 14.29 -0.13 4.41
N GLU A 139 15.20 0.64 3.81
CA GLU A 139 16.37 1.21 4.51
C GLU A 139 15.97 2.10 5.70
N LYS A 140 14.81 2.76 5.62
CA LYS A 140 14.22 3.57 6.70
C LYS A 140 13.40 2.75 7.71
N GLY A 141 13.41 1.43 7.61
CA GLY A 141 12.73 0.53 8.54
C GLY A 141 11.25 0.30 8.23
N VAL A 142 10.75 0.73 7.07
CA VAL A 142 9.37 0.45 6.65
C VAL A 142 9.22 -1.03 6.32
N GLN A 143 8.19 -1.67 6.88
CA GLN A 143 7.84 -3.03 6.53
C GLN A 143 7.06 -3.04 5.21
N LEU A 144 7.74 -3.29 4.10
CA LEU A 144 7.17 -3.32 2.76
C LEU A 144 6.98 -4.76 2.27
N LYS A 145 5.73 -5.17 1.97
CA LYS A 145 5.40 -6.52 1.50
C LYS A 145 4.22 -6.52 0.53
N ALA A 146 4.10 -7.56 -0.29
CA ALA A 146 2.84 -7.84 -0.96
C ALA A 146 1.72 -8.15 0.07
N LEU A 147 0.46 -8.02 -0.34
CA LEU A 147 -0.69 -8.43 0.47
C LEU A 147 -0.63 -9.94 0.74
N SER A 148 -0.86 -10.32 2.00
CA SER A 148 -1.04 -11.71 2.40
C SER A 148 -2.52 -12.11 2.43
N ASP A 149 -2.81 -13.41 2.55
CA ASP A 149 -4.18 -13.91 2.74
C ASP A 149 -4.91 -13.20 3.89
N TYR A 150 -4.19 -12.91 4.99
CA TYR A 150 -4.76 -12.19 6.14
C TYR A 150 -5.04 -10.71 5.84
N ASP A 151 -4.19 -10.05 5.06
CA ASP A 151 -4.43 -8.66 4.65
C ASP A 151 -5.64 -8.58 3.73
N TRP A 152 -5.80 -9.54 2.82
CA TRP A 152 -6.98 -9.65 1.97
C TRP A 152 -8.26 -9.87 2.75
N LEU A 153 -8.24 -10.71 3.79
CA LEU A 153 -9.39 -10.89 4.67
C LEU A 153 -9.79 -9.57 5.33
N GLN A 154 -8.83 -8.77 5.82
CA GLN A 154 -9.12 -7.45 6.38
C GLN A 154 -9.78 -6.51 5.37
N LEU A 155 -9.33 -6.54 4.11
CA LEU A 155 -9.92 -5.75 3.03
C LEU A 155 -11.33 -6.27 2.64
N LEU A 156 -11.52 -7.58 2.57
CA LEU A 156 -12.82 -8.24 2.29
C LEU A 156 -13.86 -7.98 3.36
N MET A 157 -13.46 -7.81 4.63
CA MET A 157 -14.40 -7.46 5.71
C MET A 157 -15.01 -6.06 5.59
N ILE A 158 -14.42 -5.17 4.75
CA ILE A 158 -14.96 -3.85 4.44
C ILE A 158 -16.16 -3.99 3.48
N ASP A 159 -16.08 -4.94 2.54
CA ASP A 159 -17.15 -5.24 1.59
C ASP A 159 -17.78 -6.61 1.88
N ARG A 160 -18.68 -6.61 2.88
CA ARG A 160 -19.38 -7.81 3.41
C ARG A 160 -20.23 -8.56 2.38
N GLY A 161 -20.38 -8.06 1.15
CA GLY A 161 -21.17 -8.67 0.09
C GLY A 161 -20.37 -9.52 -0.91
N PHE A 162 -19.04 -9.54 -0.83
CA PHE A 162 -18.23 -10.13 -1.90
C PHE A 162 -18.08 -11.66 -1.77
N ALA A 163 -18.91 -12.39 -2.52
CA ALA A 163 -18.67 -13.81 -2.80
C ALA A 163 -17.54 -13.94 -3.85
N ALA A 164 -16.29 -13.93 -3.39
CA ALA A 164 -15.16 -14.26 -4.26
C ALA A 164 -15.34 -15.70 -4.77
N LYS A 165 -15.44 -15.89 -6.09
CA LYS A 165 -15.39 -17.24 -6.67
C LYS A 165 -13.99 -17.81 -6.41
N ASP A 166 -13.90 -19.08 -6.00
CA ASP A 166 -12.64 -19.76 -5.63
C ASP A 166 -11.51 -19.58 -6.66
N ASP A 167 -11.85 -19.55 -7.96
CA ASP A 167 -10.91 -19.35 -9.06
C ASP A 167 -10.15 -18.00 -9.00
N TRP A 168 -10.78 -16.94 -8.48
CA TRP A 168 -10.14 -15.63 -8.33
C TRP A 168 -9.18 -15.63 -7.16
N ILE A 169 -9.51 -16.33 -6.08
CA ILE A 169 -8.64 -16.46 -4.89
C ILE A 169 -7.35 -17.19 -5.29
N ALA A 170 -7.45 -18.29 -6.04
CA ALA A 170 -6.28 -19.04 -6.50
C ALA A 170 -5.36 -18.21 -7.41
N LYS A 171 -5.95 -17.49 -8.39
CA LYS A 171 -5.17 -16.61 -9.29
C LYS A 171 -4.56 -15.43 -8.53
N ARG A 172 -5.26 -14.89 -7.54
CA ARG A 172 -4.77 -13.80 -6.68
C ARG A 172 -3.55 -14.24 -5.89
N LYS A 173 -3.59 -15.43 -5.29
CA LYS A 173 -2.46 -15.98 -4.53
C LYS A 173 -1.19 -16.09 -5.39
N GLN A 174 -1.32 -16.60 -6.61
CA GLN A 174 -0.20 -16.68 -7.55
C GLN A 174 0.39 -15.28 -7.86
N VAL A 175 -0.48 -14.27 -7.97
CA VAL A 175 -0.09 -12.89 -8.21
C VAL A 175 0.62 -12.28 -6.99
N ASP A 176 0.12 -12.53 -5.78
CA ASP A 176 0.75 -12.06 -4.54
C ASP A 176 2.15 -12.66 -4.35
N GLU A 177 2.28 -13.98 -4.57
CA GLU A 177 3.56 -14.69 -4.54
C GLU A 177 4.54 -14.12 -5.57
N LYS A 178 4.07 -13.85 -6.80
CA LYS A 178 4.89 -13.23 -7.85
C LYS A 178 5.33 -11.81 -7.46
N ASN A 179 4.42 -10.96 -6.99
CA ASN A 179 4.74 -9.61 -6.56
C ASN A 179 5.73 -9.59 -5.38
N GLN A 180 5.59 -10.54 -4.45
CA GLN A 180 6.51 -10.67 -3.31
C GLN A 180 7.92 -11.07 -3.78
N LYS A 181 8.03 -12.05 -4.67
CA LYS A 181 9.33 -12.45 -5.27
C LYS A 181 9.97 -11.32 -6.07
N ASP A 182 9.17 -10.65 -6.88
CA ASP A 182 9.59 -9.49 -7.67
C ASP A 182 10.08 -8.35 -6.76
N LEU A 183 9.41 -8.09 -5.63
CA LEU A 183 9.86 -7.13 -4.63
C LEU A 183 11.22 -7.55 -4.03
N GLU A 184 11.38 -8.81 -3.65
CA GLU A 184 12.64 -9.32 -3.09
C GLU A 184 13.82 -9.13 -4.05
N GLU A 185 13.63 -9.39 -5.33
CA GLU A 185 14.63 -9.13 -6.38
C GLU A 185 14.95 -7.63 -6.52
N ILE A 186 13.94 -6.76 -6.42
CA ILE A 186 14.15 -5.30 -6.41
C ILE A 186 15.00 -4.90 -5.20
N LEU A 187 14.67 -5.40 -4.02
CA LEU A 187 15.33 -5.03 -2.76
C LEU A 187 16.77 -5.54 -2.66
N GLN A 188 17.09 -6.69 -3.26
CA GLN A 188 18.43 -7.29 -3.22
C GLN A 188 19.38 -6.76 -4.30
N SER A 189 18.85 -6.19 -5.37
CA SER A 189 19.66 -5.81 -6.54
C SER A 189 20.20 -4.38 -6.46
N THR A 190 21.42 -4.18 -6.95
CA THR A 190 22.02 -2.87 -7.21
C THR A 190 21.77 -2.36 -8.63
N SER A 191 21.28 -3.21 -9.55
CA SER A 191 21.05 -2.91 -10.97
C SER A 191 19.65 -3.29 -11.43
N LEU A 192 18.82 -2.31 -11.81
CA LEU A 192 17.45 -2.60 -12.27
C LEU A 192 17.45 -3.41 -13.58
N GLY A 193 18.41 -3.19 -14.47
CA GLY A 193 18.49 -3.93 -15.74
C GLY A 193 18.67 -5.44 -15.54
N GLU A 194 19.43 -5.84 -14.53
CA GLU A 194 19.59 -7.26 -14.15
C GLU A 194 18.36 -7.79 -13.43
N THR A 195 17.78 -6.99 -12.52
CA THR A 195 16.51 -7.32 -11.84
C THR A 195 15.41 -7.63 -12.85
N LEU A 196 15.18 -6.74 -13.82
CA LEU A 196 14.14 -6.90 -14.82
C LEU A 196 14.37 -8.13 -15.71
N LYS A 197 15.63 -8.49 -16.01
CA LYS A 197 15.93 -9.74 -16.72
C LYS A 197 15.52 -10.97 -15.91
N LYS A 198 15.82 -11.00 -14.60
CA LYS A 198 15.42 -12.10 -13.70
C LYS A 198 13.90 -12.20 -13.55
N MET A 199 13.20 -11.07 -13.48
CA MET A 199 11.73 -11.02 -13.36
C MET A 199 11.01 -11.40 -14.67
N ARG A 200 11.62 -11.14 -15.84
CA ARG A 200 11.03 -11.46 -17.16
C ARG A 200 11.11 -12.94 -17.55
N LEU A 201 11.87 -13.76 -16.81
CA LEU A 201 12.15 -15.16 -17.15
C LEU A 201 11.16 -16.17 -16.53
N TYR A 202 10.06 -15.72 -15.91
CA TYR A 202 9.05 -16.58 -15.27
C TYR A 202 7.61 -16.18 -15.60
#